data_AF-Q4DMG6-F1
#
_entry.id   AF-Q4DMG6-F1
#
_cell.length_a   1.000
_cell.length_b   1.000
_cell.length_c   1.000
_cell.angle_alpha   90.00
_cell.angle_beta   90.00
_cell.angle_gamma   90.00
#
_symmetry.space_group_name_H-M   'P 1'
#
loop_
_entity.id
_entity.type
_entity.pdbx_description
1 polymer ?
#
loop_
_entity_poly.entity_id
_entity_poly.type
_entity_poly.pdbx_seq_one_letter_code
_entity_poly.pdbx_strand_id
1 'polypeptide(L)'
;MVFSLCFFFFFLLSLLSGHNSPQQQQHTRVYAHTHTCTYPRKVKELLEGMTGVGGGVPFGDFLREVGHGIDTHTSRMREDILLLLSPYIGEQLRLMRESLRAEAERREQVLMDEKREIEASLIVAEENIQKQKKLVQALALTLGDAHKRLWWRRRFRDWLDWILKKRQQRQLCRTMIQTGNVMRKYHFYVQWRLFAASRRQRKHALAEESRWSRREAELLAEAEALKGIVEEERRRSDGLEEKMKAAFVRGVCALNKEAVQVLRGAQTVEEEVEESKGVPPRLYDARTVRLPSARTSHTPSTTARFEGPPIQKTTTATTAPAATATITPIGPVCSQEGYSYQYTGVPQQASSQATCPVHHFCPPGPPCHVCYAPDTCAYNVRSSPHQPFVVSVDPSAVRSYGDTPASQRPPHVARRPGRTERPRVSR
;
A
#
# COMPACT_ATOMS: atom_id res chain seq x y z
N MET A 1 27.55 -2.52 -3.39
CA MET A 1 28.93 -1.99 -3.36
C MET A 1 29.63 -2.04 -4.71
N VAL A 2 29.38 -3.05 -5.56
CA VAL A 2 30.06 -3.21 -6.87
C VAL A 2 29.83 -2.04 -7.84
N PHE A 3 28.62 -1.48 -7.91
CA PHE A 3 28.31 -0.38 -8.84
C PHE A 3 29.02 0.95 -8.54
N SER A 4 29.46 1.18 -7.29
CA SER A 4 30.14 2.44 -6.93
C SER A 4 31.63 2.45 -7.31
N LEU A 5 32.24 1.28 -7.50
CA LEU A 5 33.64 1.16 -7.89
C LEU A 5 33.83 1.35 -9.41
N CYS A 6 32.86 0.93 -10.23
CA CYS A 6 32.94 1.10 -11.69
C CYS A 6 32.90 2.57 -12.13
N PHE A 7 32.10 3.42 -11.45
CA PHE A 7 32.03 4.85 -11.79
C PHE A 7 33.31 5.62 -11.45
N PHE A 8 33.99 5.24 -10.36
CA PHE A 8 35.25 5.87 -9.97
C PHE A 8 36.39 5.52 -10.95
N PHE A 9 36.39 4.30 -11.48
CA PHE A 9 37.42 3.85 -12.43
C PHE A 9 37.33 4.57 -13.78
N PHE A 10 36.11 4.79 -14.30
CA PHE A 10 35.90 5.50 -15.57
C PHE A 10 36.29 6.98 -15.50
N PHE A 11 36.06 7.63 -14.35
CA PHE A 11 36.40 9.04 -14.15
C PHE A 11 37.92 9.25 -14.02
N LEU A 12 38.63 8.31 -13.39
CA LEU A 12 40.10 8.32 -13.29
C LEU A 12 40.79 8.06 -14.63
N LEU A 13 40.28 7.15 -15.46
CA LEU A 13 40.81 6.89 -16.80
C LEU A 13 40.64 8.11 -17.73
N SER A 14 39.52 8.83 -17.62
CA SER A 14 39.29 10.02 -18.45
C SER A 14 40.21 11.20 -18.08
N LEU A 15 40.63 11.30 -16.81
CA LEU A 15 41.56 12.34 -16.36
C LEU A 15 43.04 12.05 -16.73
N LEU A 16 43.38 10.79 -17.01
CA LEU A 16 44.75 10.39 -17.37
C LEU A 16 45.04 10.46 -18.88
N SER A 17 44.03 10.55 -19.75
CA SER A 17 44.23 10.55 -21.21
C SER A 17 44.40 11.94 -21.84
N GLY A 18 44.47 13.02 -21.05
CA GLY A 18 44.47 14.40 -21.54
C GLY A 18 45.80 15.14 -21.40
N HIS A 19 46.85 14.76 -22.15
CA HIS A 19 47.96 15.69 -22.44
C HIS A 19 48.74 15.25 -23.69
N ASN A 20 48.36 15.83 -24.83
CA ASN A 20 49.07 15.73 -26.11
C ASN A 20 50.16 16.81 -26.23
N SER A 21 51.27 16.42 -26.84
CA SER A 21 52.52 17.15 -27.08
C SER A 21 52.45 18.04 -28.33
N PRO A 22 53.15 19.20 -28.38
CA PRO A 22 53.44 19.88 -29.64
C PRO A 22 54.88 19.62 -30.13
N GLN A 23 54.94 19.17 -31.38
CA GLN A 23 56.13 18.91 -32.20
C GLN A 23 56.48 20.19 -32.98
N GLN A 24 57.74 20.66 -32.93
CA GLN A 24 58.20 21.73 -33.83
C GLN A 24 59.65 21.50 -34.28
N GLN A 25 59.81 21.06 -35.53
CA GLN A 25 61.07 21.00 -36.29
C GLN A 25 61.17 22.26 -37.16
N GLN A 26 62.33 22.91 -37.17
CA GLN A 26 62.70 23.86 -38.24
C GLN A 26 64.11 23.55 -38.75
N HIS A 27 64.19 23.24 -40.04
CA HIS A 27 65.38 23.05 -40.87
C HIS A 27 65.68 24.37 -41.60
N THR A 28 66.94 24.82 -41.65
CA THR A 28 67.37 25.88 -42.59
C THR A 28 68.66 25.50 -43.34
N ARG A 29 68.57 25.65 -44.66
CA ARG A 29 69.51 25.27 -45.73
C ARG A 29 70.69 26.23 -45.90
N VAL A 30 71.79 25.67 -46.41
CA VAL A 30 73.04 26.29 -46.90
C VAL A 30 72.86 26.87 -48.31
N TYR A 31 73.54 27.99 -48.62
CA TYR A 31 73.83 28.45 -49.99
C TYR A 31 75.29 28.89 -50.12
N ALA A 32 76.00 28.35 -51.11
CA ALA A 32 77.31 28.81 -51.56
C ALA A 32 77.24 29.14 -53.05
N HIS A 33 77.67 30.34 -53.43
CA HIS A 33 77.77 30.81 -54.81
C HIS A 33 79.21 31.28 -55.06
N THR A 34 79.92 30.63 -55.97
CA THR A 34 81.23 31.05 -56.48
C THR A 34 81.05 31.62 -57.90
N HIS A 35 81.49 32.85 -58.12
CA HIS A 35 81.57 33.48 -59.45
C HIS A 35 83.02 33.46 -59.93
N THR A 36 83.26 32.83 -61.09
CA THR A 36 84.50 32.87 -61.86
C THR A 36 84.53 34.11 -62.77
N CYS A 37 85.63 34.87 -62.75
CA CYS A 37 85.81 36.04 -63.61
C CYS A 37 86.84 35.76 -64.71
N THR A 38 86.38 35.90 -65.96
CA THR A 38 87.06 35.68 -67.24
C THR A 38 87.89 36.92 -67.62
N TYR A 39 89.16 36.76 -68.01
CA TYR A 39 89.98 37.84 -68.61
C TYR A 39 90.05 37.67 -70.15
N PRO A 40 89.87 38.74 -70.95
CA PRO A 40 89.97 38.68 -72.41
C PRO A 40 91.40 38.91 -72.91
N ARG A 41 91.97 37.91 -73.59
CA ARG A 41 93.19 38.02 -74.41
C ARG A 41 92.86 38.73 -75.73
N LYS A 42 93.02 40.06 -75.78
CA LYS A 42 92.84 40.88 -76.99
C LYS A 42 93.95 41.94 -77.14
N VAL A 43 95.23 41.54 -77.05
CA VAL A 43 96.36 42.43 -77.38
C VAL A 43 97.54 41.60 -77.90
N LYS A 44 97.38 40.91 -79.04
CA LYS A 44 98.47 40.17 -79.69
C LYS A 44 98.66 40.50 -81.18
N GLU A 45 98.00 41.54 -81.70
CA GLU A 45 97.94 41.84 -83.14
C GLU A 45 98.43 43.26 -83.52
N LEU A 46 99.14 43.99 -82.65
CA LEU A 46 99.46 45.39 -82.90
C LEU A 46 100.95 45.77 -82.87
N LEU A 47 101.88 44.81 -82.86
CA LEU A 47 103.31 45.13 -82.86
C LEU A 47 104.12 44.26 -83.84
N GLU A 48 103.55 43.98 -85.02
CA GLU A 48 104.27 43.56 -86.22
C GLU A 48 104.18 44.68 -87.25
N GLY A 49 105.29 45.38 -87.53
CA GLY A 49 105.34 46.31 -88.66
C GLY A 49 106.11 47.60 -88.40
N MET A 50 107.44 47.51 -88.28
CA MET A 50 108.33 48.59 -88.73
C MET A 50 109.78 48.07 -88.79
N THR A 51 110.12 47.55 -89.97
CA THR A 51 111.48 47.24 -90.44
C THR A 51 112.05 48.47 -91.14
N GLY A 52 113.32 48.81 -90.90
CA GLY A 52 113.93 49.95 -91.57
C GLY A 52 115.38 50.23 -91.21
N VAL A 53 116.29 49.43 -91.78
CA VAL A 53 117.59 49.83 -92.36
C VAL A 53 118.49 50.77 -91.54
N GLY A 54 119.63 50.23 -91.08
CA GLY A 54 120.81 51.05 -90.80
C GLY A 54 121.67 50.49 -89.66
N GLY A 55 122.76 49.82 -90.03
CA GLY A 55 123.70 49.13 -89.16
C GLY A 55 124.02 49.78 -87.82
N GLY A 56 124.02 48.93 -86.79
CA GLY A 56 124.69 49.20 -85.51
C GLY A 56 123.75 49.12 -84.31
N VAL A 57 123.80 47.98 -83.60
CA VAL A 57 123.15 47.70 -82.30
C VAL A 57 121.63 47.37 -82.39
N PRO A 58 121.13 46.29 -81.76
CA PRO A 58 119.81 45.73 -82.07
C PRO A 58 118.66 46.53 -81.42
N PHE A 59 117.84 47.22 -82.22
CA PHE A 59 116.61 47.90 -81.75
C PHE A 59 115.60 46.95 -81.09
N GLY A 60 115.64 45.66 -81.45
CA GLY A 60 114.87 44.61 -80.78
C GLY A 60 115.30 44.37 -79.32
N ASP A 61 116.57 44.61 -78.98
CA ASP A 61 117.03 44.54 -77.61
C ASP A 61 116.58 45.77 -76.83
N PHE A 62 116.49 46.94 -77.47
CA PHE A 62 115.88 48.13 -76.87
C PHE A 62 114.38 47.94 -76.58
N LEU A 63 113.58 47.44 -77.53
CA LEU A 63 112.15 47.19 -77.27
C LEU A 63 111.92 46.09 -76.22
N ARG A 64 112.81 45.09 -76.16
CA ARG A 64 112.79 44.05 -75.12
C ARG A 64 113.18 44.63 -73.75
N GLU A 65 114.14 45.54 -73.71
CA GLU A 65 114.56 46.26 -72.50
C GLU A 65 113.47 47.23 -72.02
N VAL A 66 112.81 47.95 -72.91
CA VAL A 66 111.65 48.80 -72.59
C VAL A 66 110.46 47.94 -72.14
N GLY A 67 110.17 46.84 -72.82
CA GLY A 67 109.12 45.88 -72.42
C GLY A 67 109.42 45.25 -71.06
N HIS A 68 110.67 44.83 -70.82
CA HIS A 68 111.11 44.33 -69.52
C HIS A 68 111.04 45.43 -68.45
N GLY A 69 111.33 46.68 -68.80
CA GLY A 69 111.17 47.84 -67.93
C GLY A 69 109.70 48.11 -67.57
N ILE A 70 108.78 48.03 -68.54
CA ILE A 70 107.33 48.16 -68.32
C ILE A 70 106.79 46.98 -67.50
N ASP A 71 107.19 45.74 -67.80
CA ASP A 71 106.79 44.55 -67.05
C ASP A 71 107.34 44.58 -65.62
N THR A 72 108.58 45.02 -65.45
CA THR A 72 109.19 45.20 -64.13
C THR A 72 108.50 46.33 -63.38
N HIS A 73 108.20 47.46 -64.02
CA HIS A 73 107.48 48.58 -63.41
C HIS A 73 106.04 48.20 -63.07
N THR A 74 105.31 47.50 -63.94
CA THR A 74 103.94 47.05 -63.69
C THR A 74 103.88 45.92 -62.67
N SER A 75 104.87 45.04 -62.63
CA SER A 75 105.00 44.02 -61.58
C SER A 75 105.32 44.66 -60.24
N ARG A 76 106.28 45.60 -60.17
CA ARG A 76 106.55 46.39 -58.97
C ARG A 76 105.34 47.19 -58.53
N MET A 77 104.66 47.88 -59.44
CA MET A 77 103.44 48.63 -59.11
C MET A 77 102.32 47.70 -58.63
N ARG A 78 102.18 46.49 -59.20
CA ARG A 78 101.23 45.47 -58.71
C ARG A 78 101.63 44.99 -57.32
N GLU A 79 102.91 44.70 -57.10
CA GLU A 79 103.45 44.31 -55.79
C GLU A 79 103.24 45.43 -54.76
N ASP A 80 103.50 46.68 -55.11
CA ASP A 80 103.27 47.86 -54.27
C ASP A 80 101.77 48.03 -53.96
N ILE A 81 100.88 47.86 -54.95
CA ILE A 81 99.43 47.86 -54.74
C ILE A 81 99.03 46.70 -53.82
N LEU A 82 99.58 45.50 -54.00
CA LEU A 82 99.29 44.36 -53.13
C LEU A 82 99.84 44.55 -51.72
N LEU A 83 101.03 45.14 -51.58
CA LEU A 83 101.65 45.50 -50.31
C LEU A 83 100.85 46.60 -49.60
N LEU A 84 100.23 47.51 -50.35
CA LEU A 84 99.32 48.54 -49.81
C LEU A 84 97.96 47.94 -49.42
N LEU A 85 97.41 47.02 -50.22
CA LEU A 85 96.10 46.41 -50.00
C LEU A 85 96.12 45.30 -48.95
N SER A 86 97.20 44.54 -48.83
CA SER A 86 97.34 43.43 -47.88
C SER A 86 97.07 43.84 -46.42
N PRO A 87 97.68 44.91 -45.87
CA PRO A 87 97.37 45.36 -44.52
C PRO A 87 95.93 45.85 -44.40
N TYR A 88 95.38 46.50 -45.44
CA TYR A 88 93.98 46.94 -45.45
C TYR A 88 93.00 45.76 -45.41
N ILE A 89 93.20 44.73 -46.24
CA ILE A 89 92.37 43.51 -46.26
C ILE A 89 92.52 42.74 -44.94
N GLY A 90 93.74 42.61 -44.43
CA GLY A 90 94.02 41.98 -43.14
C GLY A 90 93.28 42.67 -42.00
N GLU A 91 93.29 44.01 -41.99
CA GLU A 91 92.57 44.83 -41.02
C GLU A 91 91.05 44.69 -41.17
N GLN A 92 90.50 44.72 -42.39
CA GLN A 92 89.06 44.48 -42.62
C GLN A 92 88.61 43.09 -42.16
N LEU A 93 89.41 42.05 -42.44
CA LEU A 93 89.14 40.69 -41.94
C LEU A 93 89.22 40.62 -40.41
N ARG A 94 90.16 41.33 -39.78
CA ARG A 94 90.27 41.43 -38.32
C ARG A 94 89.03 42.09 -37.73
N LEU A 95 88.63 43.25 -38.24
CA LEU A 95 87.44 43.99 -37.81
C LEU A 95 86.16 43.17 -38.00
N MET A 96 86.00 42.48 -39.13
CA MET A 96 84.86 41.60 -39.37
C MET A 96 84.82 40.42 -38.39
N ARG A 97 85.96 39.78 -38.10
CA ARG A 97 86.05 38.71 -37.09
C ARG A 97 85.69 39.22 -35.70
N GLU A 98 86.19 40.39 -35.32
CA GLU A 98 85.87 41.03 -34.04
C GLU A 98 84.38 41.40 -33.95
N SER A 99 83.81 41.96 -35.01
CA SER A 99 82.37 42.25 -35.08
C SER A 99 81.51 40.98 -34.99
N LEU A 100 81.91 39.88 -35.63
CA LEU A 100 81.19 38.61 -35.54
C LEU A 100 81.31 37.97 -34.15
N ARG A 101 82.47 38.07 -33.49
CA ARG A 101 82.64 37.64 -32.10
C ARG A 101 81.76 38.45 -31.16
N ALA A 102 81.78 39.78 -31.27
CA ALA A 102 80.93 40.66 -30.47
C ALA A 102 79.43 40.39 -30.72
N GLU A 103 79.02 40.11 -31.96
CA GLU A 103 77.64 39.71 -32.26
C GLU A 103 77.29 38.35 -31.65
N ALA A 104 78.19 37.37 -31.71
CA ALA A 104 77.99 36.05 -31.10
C ALA A 104 77.86 36.16 -29.57
N GLU A 105 78.75 36.91 -28.92
CA GLU A 105 78.70 37.17 -27.47
C GLU A 105 77.40 37.89 -27.07
N ARG A 106 76.95 38.89 -27.86
CA ARG A 106 75.66 39.55 -27.61
C ARG A 106 74.49 38.57 -27.72
N ARG A 107 74.46 37.70 -28.73
CA ARG A 107 73.39 36.70 -28.89
C ARG A 107 73.42 35.65 -27.78
N GLU A 108 74.61 35.21 -27.38
CA GLU A 108 74.76 34.31 -26.24
C GLU A 108 74.22 34.95 -24.96
N GLN A 109 74.53 36.23 -24.71
CA GLN A 109 74.01 36.95 -23.56
C GLN A 109 72.47 37.06 -23.60
N VAL A 110 71.89 37.39 -24.76
CA VAL A 110 70.43 37.43 -24.93
C VAL A 110 69.79 36.07 -24.65
N LEU A 111 70.36 34.98 -25.18
CA LEU A 111 69.86 33.63 -24.93
C LEU A 111 70.00 33.21 -23.45
N MET A 112 71.07 33.65 -22.77
CA MET A 112 71.24 33.42 -21.33
C MET A 112 70.21 34.21 -20.51
N ASP A 113 69.85 35.43 -20.94
CA ASP A 113 68.82 36.24 -20.29
C ASP A 113 67.43 35.62 -20.48
N GLU A 114 67.08 35.21 -21.71
CA GLU A 114 65.85 34.49 -22.02
C GLU A 114 65.74 33.17 -21.24
N LYS A 115 66.84 32.40 -21.16
CA LYS A 115 66.89 31.19 -20.36
C LYS A 115 66.58 31.48 -18.89
N ARG A 116 67.19 32.53 -18.31
CA ARG A 116 66.93 32.94 -16.92
C ARG A 116 65.48 33.35 -16.70
N GLU A 117 64.87 34.05 -17.65
CA GLU A 117 63.46 34.43 -17.59
C GLU A 117 62.53 33.21 -17.64
N ILE A 118 62.81 32.26 -18.54
CA ILE A 118 62.05 31.00 -18.65
C ILE A 118 62.18 30.17 -17.36
N GLU A 119 63.39 30.02 -16.82
CA GLU A 119 63.63 29.30 -15.56
C GLU A 119 62.87 29.96 -14.39
N ALA A 120 62.87 31.29 -14.30
CA ALA A 120 62.08 32.01 -13.30
C ALA A 120 60.57 31.76 -13.47
N SER A 121 60.06 31.79 -14.70
CA SER A 121 58.64 31.51 -14.98
C SER A 121 58.24 30.06 -14.65
N LEU A 122 59.15 29.10 -14.86
CA LEU A 122 58.94 27.69 -14.55
C LEU A 122 58.86 27.47 -13.04
N ILE A 123 59.75 28.10 -12.25
CA ILE A 123 59.69 28.03 -10.78
C ILE A 123 58.35 28.57 -10.26
N VAL A 124 57.88 29.71 -10.78
CA VAL A 124 56.58 30.28 -10.41
C VAL A 124 55.41 29.36 -10.79
N ALA A 125 55.47 28.72 -11.96
CA ALA A 125 54.46 27.76 -12.40
C ALA A 125 54.43 26.51 -11.50
N GLU A 126 55.59 25.97 -11.13
CA GLU A 126 55.71 24.82 -10.21
C GLU A 126 55.16 25.15 -8.83
N GLU A 127 55.47 26.33 -8.27
CA GLU A 127 54.90 26.78 -7.02
C GLU A 127 53.37 26.89 -7.08
N ASN A 128 52.84 27.40 -8.20
CA ASN A 128 51.39 27.49 -8.41
C ASN A 128 50.73 26.11 -8.51
N ILE A 129 51.35 25.15 -9.19
CA ILE A 129 50.86 23.76 -9.25
C ILE A 129 50.86 23.14 -7.84
N GLN A 130 51.91 23.36 -7.04
CA GLN A 130 51.95 22.86 -5.66
C GLN A 130 50.88 23.51 -4.78
N LYS A 131 50.62 24.82 -4.92
CA LYS A 131 49.50 25.51 -4.24
C LYS A 131 48.16 24.92 -4.65
N GLN A 132 47.91 24.71 -5.95
CA GLN A 132 46.68 24.08 -6.45
C GLN A 132 46.51 22.64 -5.93
N LYS A 133 47.57 21.84 -5.91
CA LYS A 133 47.56 20.48 -5.35
C LYS A 133 47.15 20.47 -3.88
N LYS A 134 47.69 21.40 -3.07
CA LYS A 134 47.31 21.57 -1.65
C LYS A 134 45.83 21.97 -1.52
N LEU A 135 45.33 22.88 -2.36
CA LEU A 135 43.92 23.29 -2.35
C LEU A 135 42.99 22.12 -2.72
N VAL A 136 43.32 21.33 -3.74
CA VAL A 136 42.55 20.14 -4.14
C VAL A 136 42.52 19.10 -3.02
N GLN A 137 43.66 18.86 -2.35
CA GLN A 137 43.72 17.95 -1.21
C GLN A 137 42.85 18.45 -0.04
N ALA A 138 42.90 19.74 0.28
CA ALA A 138 42.06 20.33 1.30
C ALA A 138 40.56 20.21 0.95
N LEU A 139 40.19 20.50 -0.30
CA LEU A 139 38.82 20.34 -0.80
C LEU A 139 38.35 18.88 -0.67
N ALA A 140 39.18 17.92 -1.09
CA ALA A 140 38.85 16.50 -1.00
C ALA A 140 38.60 16.05 0.44
N LEU A 141 39.40 16.55 1.41
CA LEU A 141 39.18 16.29 2.83
C LEU A 141 37.84 16.89 3.32
N THR A 142 37.56 18.14 2.99
CA THR A 142 36.30 18.81 3.39
C THR A 142 35.06 18.13 2.79
N LEU A 143 35.14 17.69 1.53
CA LEU A 143 34.09 16.92 0.87
C LEU A 143 33.92 15.53 1.49
N GLY A 144 35.03 14.87 1.84
CA GLY A 144 35.01 13.60 2.57
C GLY A 144 34.30 13.71 3.92
N ASP A 145 34.58 14.77 4.68
CA ASP A 145 33.93 15.01 5.97
C ASP A 145 32.45 15.42 5.83
N ALA A 146 32.12 16.23 4.81
CA ALA A 146 30.73 16.53 4.47
C ALA A 146 29.96 15.26 4.10
N HIS A 147 30.55 14.38 3.28
CA HIS A 147 29.96 13.10 2.90
C HIS A 147 29.72 12.19 4.12
N LYS A 148 30.72 12.04 5.01
CA LYS A 148 30.58 11.29 6.27
C LYS A 148 29.44 11.85 7.12
N ARG A 149 29.36 13.17 7.30
CA ARG A 149 28.27 13.81 8.06
C ARG A 149 26.89 13.55 7.44
N LEU A 150 26.76 13.65 6.12
CA LEU A 150 25.52 13.35 5.41
C LEU A 150 25.12 11.87 5.56
N TRP A 151 26.10 10.97 5.47
CA TRP A 151 25.90 9.54 5.68
C TRP A 151 25.39 9.23 7.09
N TRP A 152 26.02 9.80 8.13
CA TRP A 152 25.56 9.66 9.51
C TRP A 152 24.17 10.24 9.73
N ARG A 153 23.87 11.42 9.16
CA ARG A 153 22.52 12.01 9.21
C ARG A 153 21.47 11.11 8.57
N ARG A 154 21.77 10.50 7.42
CA ARG A 154 20.87 9.54 6.76
C ARG A 154 20.65 8.32 7.66
N ARG A 155 21.73 7.72 8.18
CA ARG A 155 21.65 6.55 9.06
C ARG A 155 20.86 6.83 10.33
N PHE A 156 21.02 8.02 10.90
CA PHE A 156 20.27 8.46 12.07
C PHE A 156 18.78 8.62 11.76
N ARG A 157 18.40 9.19 10.62
CA ARG A 157 16.99 9.26 10.18
C ARG A 157 16.38 7.86 9.98
N ASP A 158 17.10 6.97 9.30
CA ASP A 158 16.65 5.59 9.09
C ASP A 158 16.43 4.87 10.44
N TRP A 159 17.30 5.13 11.42
CA TRP A 159 17.17 4.61 12.78
C TRP A 159 15.96 5.20 13.52
N LEU A 160 15.72 6.50 13.43
CA LEU A 160 14.53 7.15 14.00
C LEU A 160 13.23 6.57 13.40
N ASP A 161 13.18 6.42 12.07
CA ASP A 161 12.04 5.82 11.38
C ASP A 161 11.81 4.38 11.82
N TRP A 162 12.89 3.61 12.00
CA TRP A 162 12.81 2.26 12.52
C TRP A 162 12.26 2.22 13.96
N ILE A 163 12.69 3.13 14.85
CA ILE A 163 12.15 3.24 16.21
C ILE A 163 10.67 3.58 16.19
N LEU A 164 10.25 4.55 15.37
CA LEU A 164 8.85 4.96 15.25
C LEU A 164 7.98 3.79 14.77
N LYS A 165 8.40 3.09 13.71
CA LYS A 165 7.74 1.87 13.21
C LYS A 165 7.66 0.80 14.29
N LYS A 166 8.73 0.59 15.07
CA LYS A 166 8.75 -0.40 16.16
C LYS A 166 7.81 -0.03 17.30
N ARG A 167 7.70 1.27 17.64
CA ARG A 167 6.75 1.77 18.64
C ARG A 167 5.30 1.59 18.17
N GLN A 168 5.01 1.94 16.92
CA GLN A 168 3.69 1.72 16.31
C GLN A 168 3.31 0.23 16.31
N GLN A 169 4.24 -0.66 15.92
CA GLN A 169 4.02 -2.11 15.94
C GLN A 169 3.71 -2.62 17.36
N ARG A 170 4.45 -2.14 18.38
CA ARG A 170 4.18 -2.48 19.79
C ARG A 170 2.80 -1.98 20.24
N GLN A 171 2.40 -0.77 19.82
CA GLN A 171 1.08 -0.22 20.13
C GLN A 171 -0.04 -1.04 19.49
N LEU A 172 0.09 -1.38 18.21
CA LEU A 172 -0.85 -2.25 17.49
C LEU A 172 -0.98 -3.62 18.19
N CYS A 173 0.15 -4.25 18.53
CA CYS A 173 0.15 -5.52 19.27
C CYS A 173 -0.60 -5.42 20.61
N ARG A 174 -0.38 -4.35 21.39
CA ARG A 174 -1.12 -4.10 22.64
C ARG A 174 -2.62 -3.96 22.39
N THR A 175 -3.02 -3.20 21.38
CA THR A 175 -4.45 -3.03 21.03
C THR A 175 -5.09 -4.35 20.61
N MET A 176 -4.40 -5.18 19.82
CA MET A 176 -4.90 -6.50 19.41
C MET A 176 -5.05 -7.45 20.61
N ILE A 177 -4.12 -7.43 21.56
CA ILE A 177 -4.24 -8.22 22.79
C ILE A 177 -5.43 -7.74 23.63
N GLN A 178 -5.61 -6.42 23.77
CA GLN A 178 -6.74 -5.85 24.51
C GLN A 178 -8.08 -6.19 23.87
N THR A 179 -8.23 -6.03 22.56
CA THR A 179 -9.46 -6.39 21.83
C THR A 179 -9.73 -7.89 21.91
N GLY A 180 -8.69 -8.73 21.77
CA GLY A 180 -8.80 -10.18 21.98
C GLY A 180 -9.26 -10.56 23.38
N ASN A 181 -8.82 -9.85 24.42
CA ASN A 181 -9.28 -10.06 25.80
C ASN A 181 -10.74 -9.63 26.00
N VAL A 182 -11.16 -8.50 25.40
CA VAL A 182 -12.57 -8.05 25.43
C VAL A 182 -13.46 -9.07 24.73
N MET A 183 -13.07 -9.55 23.54
CA MET A 183 -13.82 -10.57 22.80
C MET A 183 -13.94 -11.88 23.58
N ARG A 184 -12.86 -12.34 24.23
CA ARG A 184 -12.91 -13.52 25.11
C ARG A 184 -13.88 -13.32 26.29
N LYS A 185 -13.81 -12.17 26.99
CA LYS A 185 -14.76 -11.85 28.08
C LYS A 185 -16.20 -11.80 27.59
N TYR A 186 -16.45 -11.18 26.43
CA TYR A 186 -17.76 -11.13 25.81
C TYR A 186 -18.28 -12.54 25.48
N HIS A 187 -17.43 -13.40 24.92
CA HIS A 187 -17.77 -14.80 24.64
C HIS A 187 -18.16 -15.56 25.92
N PHE A 188 -17.36 -15.46 26.98
CA PHE A 188 -17.70 -16.05 28.28
C PHE A 188 -19.01 -15.50 28.86
N TYR A 189 -19.26 -14.20 28.73
CA TYR A 189 -20.51 -13.57 29.16
C TYR A 189 -21.72 -14.10 28.38
N VAL A 190 -21.59 -14.24 27.05
CA VAL A 190 -22.64 -14.82 26.20
C VAL A 190 -22.90 -16.28 26.57
N GLN A 191 -21.85 -17.09 26.74
CA GLN A 191 -21.97 -18.49 27.18
C GLN A 191 -22.66 -18.60 28.54
N TRP A 192 -22.29 -17.74 29.51
CA TRP A 192 -22.94 -17.70 30.81
C TRP A 192 -24.42 -17.32 30.71
N ARG A 193 -24.77 -16.37 29.85
CA ARG A 193 -26.19 -15.99 29.61
C ARG A 193 -26.99 -17.14 29.00
N LEU A 194 -26.42 -17.84 28.01
CA LEU A 194 -27.06 -19.02 27.42
C LEU A 194 -27.26 -20.11 28.47
N PHE A 195 -26.23 -20.41 29.26
CA PHE A 195 -26.31 -21.36 30.37
C PHE A 195 -27.39 -20.97 31.40
N ALA A 196 -27.44 -19.69 31.81
CA ALA A 196 -28.43 -19.19 32.74
C ALA A 196 -29.85 -19.27 32.17
N ALA A 197 -30.04 -18.99 30.87
CA ALA A 197 -31.32 -19.14 30.19
C ALA A 197 -31.77 -20.61 30.19
N SER A 198 -30.89 -21.55 29.81
CA SER A 198 -31.18 -22.99 29.85
C SER A 198 -31.53 -23.47 31.26
N ARG A 199 -30.84 -22.97 32.29
CA ARG A 199 -31.16 -23.30 33.69
C ARG A 199 -32.55 -22.79 34.12
N ARG A 200 -32.95 -21.58 33.70
CA ARG A 200 -34.30 -21.06 33.95
C ARG A 200 -35.35 -21.88 33.21
N GLN A 201 -35.11 -22.19 31.94
CA GLN A 201 -36.00 -23.03 31.14
C GLN A 201 -36.21 -24.40 31.78
N ARG A 202 -35.13 -25.04 32.27
CA ARG A 202 -35.22 -26.31 33.00
C ARG A 202 -36.07 -26.19 34.28
N LYS A 203 -35.93 -25.10 35.04
CA LYS A 203 -36.78 -24.86 36.22
C LYS A 203 -38.24 -24.66 35.84
N HIS A 204 -38.53 -23.92 34.78
CA HIS A 204 -39.88 -23.74 34.27
C HIS A 204 -40.50 -25.07 33.82
N ALA A 205 -39.74 -25.90 33.08
CA ALA A 205 -40.18 -27.23 32.67
C ALA A 205 -40.53 -28.13 33.88
N LEU A 206 -39.67 -28.17 34.91
CA LEU A 206 -39.96 -28.93 36.15
C LEU A 206 -41.18 -28.40 36.91
N ALA A 207 -41.39 -27.07 36.93
CA ALA A 207 -42.55 -26.47 37.56
C ALA A 207 -43.85 -26.79 36.79
N GLU A 208 -43.79 -26.76 35.46
CA GLU A 208 -44.89 -27.19 34.59
C GLU A 208 -45.20 -28.66 34.79
N GLU A 209 -44.19 -29.54 34.81
CA GLU A 209 -44.34 -30.96 35.13
C GLU A 209 -45.05 -31.16 36.48
N SER A 210 -44.62 -30.47 37.54
CA SER A 210 -45.29 -30.55 38.85
C SER A 210 -46.73 -30.01 38.87
N ARG A 211 -47.06 -29.04 38.00
CA ARG A 211 -48.43 -28.53 37.84
C ARG A 211 -49.29 -29.56 37.11
N TRP A 212 -48.75 -30.17 36.06
CA TRP A 212 -49.42 -31.25 35.33
C TRP A 212 -49.67 -32.44 36.25
N SER A 213 -48.69 -32.89 37.04
CA SER A 213 -48.88 -33.99 37.99
C SER A 213 -49.93 -33.69 39.07
N ARG A 214 -50.02 -32.45 39.57
CA ARG A 214 -51.09 -32.08 40.52
C ARG A 214 -52.46 -32.07 39.86
N ARG A 215 -52.57 -31.49 38.67
CA ARG A 215 -53.83 -31.47 37.91
C ARG A 215 -54.27 -32.89 37.53
N GLU A 216 -53.33 -33.76 37.20
CA GLU A 216 -53.58 -35.18 36.96
C GLU A 216 -54.12 -35.87 38.23
N ALA A 217 -53.51 -35.62 39.40
CA ALA A 217 -54.01 -36.14 40.68
C ALA A 217 -55.40 -35.60 41.07
N GLU A 218 -55.67 -34.31 40.84
CA GLU A 218 -57.00 -33.69 41.04
C GLU A 218 -58.04 -34.34 40.13
N LEU A 219 -57.73 -34.49 38.84
CA LEU A 219 -58.62 -35.15 37.87
C LEU A 219 -58.87 -36.62 38.20
N LEU A 220 -57.85 -37.34 38.71
CA LEU A 220 -58.01 -38.72 39.19
C LEU A 220 -58.93 -38.78 40.42
N ALA A 221 -58.78 -37.87 41.38
CA ALA A 221 -59.65 -37.78 42.56
C ALA A 221 -61.10 -37.41 42.19
N GLU A 222 -61.30 -36.49 41.24
CA GLU A 222 -62.63 -36.17 40.69
C GLU A 222 -63.26 -37.38 40.00
N ALA A 223 -62.48 -38.12 39.21
CA ALA A 223 -62.93 -39.35 38.57
C ALA A 223 -63.32 -40.44 39.59
N GLU A 224 -62.55 -40.60 40.67
CA GLU A 224 -62.87 -41.51 41.78
C GLU A 224 -64.13 -41.07 42.55
N ALA A 225 -64.31 -39.77 42.80
CA ALA A 225 -65.50 -39.24 43.45
C ALA A 225 -66.76 -39.45 42.60
N LEU A 226 -66.68 -39.16 41.29
CA LEU A 226 -67.76 -39.42 40.34
C LEU A 226 -68.08 -40.91 40.25
N LYS A 227 -67.05 -41.77 40.25
CA LYS A 227 -67.25 -43.23 40.32
C LYS A 227 -68.00 -43.63 41.60
N GLY A 228 -67.64 -43.05 42.75
CA GLY A 228 -68.35 -43.26 44.02
C GLY A 228 -69.82 -42.82 43.98
N ILE A 229 -70.13 -41.68 43.36
CA ILE A 229 -71.52 -41.20 43.18
C ILE A 229 -72.30 -42.15 42.27
N VAL A 230 -71.69 -42.58 41.15
CA VAL A 230 -72.31 -43.54 40.22
C VAL A 230 -72.60 -44.87 40.91
N GLU A 231 -71.67 -45.37 41.75
CA GLU A 231 -71.89 -46.59 42.54
C GLU A 231 -73.00 -46.42 43.59
N GLU A 232 -73.10 -45.26 44.25
CA GLU A 232 -74.16 -44.98 45.22
C GLU A 232 -75.53 -44.84 44.54
N GLU A 233 -75.61 -44.13 43.42
CA GLU A 233 -76.84 -44.04 42.61
C GLU A 233 -77.25 -45.42 42.08
N ARG A 234 -76.28 -46.26 41.71
CA ARG A 234 -76.55 -47.65 41.36
C ARG A 234 -77.15 -48.42 42.54
N ARG A 235 -76.59 -48.33 43.76
CA ARG A 235 -77.17 -48.95 44.97
C ARG A 235 -78.57 -48.43 45.29
N ARG A 236 -78.81 -47.12 45.13
CA ARG A 236 -80.14 -46.52 45.33
C ARG A 236 -81.14 -47.01 44.30
N SER A 237 -80.73 -47.07 43.04
CA SER A 237 -81.52 -47.62 41.95
C SER A 237 -81.87 -49.09 42.22
N ASP A 238 -80.88 -49.90 42.61
CA ASP A 238 -81.08 -51.32 42.95
C ASP A 238 -82.05 -51.45 44.14
N GLY A 239 -81.88 -50.65 45.20
CA GLY A 239 -82.77 -50.66 46.36
C GLY A 239 -84.19 -50.12 46.09
N LEU A 240 -84.34 -49.15 45.18
CA LEU A 240 -85.64 -48.69 44.70
C LEU A 240 -86.31 -49.75 43.83
N GLU A 241 -85.54 -50.43 42.97
CA GLU A 241 -86.03 -51.53 42.15
C GLU A 241 -86.53 -52.68 43.04
N GLU A 242 -85.80 -53.04 44.09
CA GLU A 242 -86.24 -54.02 45.09
C GLU A 242 -87.51 -53.57 45.84
N LYS A 243 -87.59 -52.30 46.25
CA LYS A 243 -88.80 -51.75 46.90
C LYS A 243 -90.00 -51.70 45.96
N MET A 244 -89.80 -51.33 44.70
CA MET A 244 -90.84 -51.36 43.67
C MET A 244 -91.30 -52.79 43.41
N LYS A 245 -90.37 -53.75 43.30
CA LYS A 245 -90.69 -55.18 43.23
C LYS A 245 -91.48 -55.64 44.45
N ALA A 246 -91.07 -55.27 45.66
CA ALA A 246 -91.76 -55.64 46.90
C ALA A 246 -93.14 -54.98 47.05
N ALA A 247 -93.29 -53.70 46.67
CA ALA A 247 -94.55 -52.98 46.67
C ALA A 247 -95.50 -53.53 45.59
N PHE A 248 -94.97 -53.88 44.43
CA PHE A 248 -95.70 -54.57 43.37
C PHE A 248 -96.20 -55.93 43.86
N VAL A 249 -95.35 -56.77 44.45
CA VAL A 249 -95.75 -58.06 45.04
C VAL A 249 -96.81 -57.87 46.13
N ARG A 250 -96.65 -56.88 47.03
CA ARG A 250 -97.67 -56.56 48.04
C ARG A 250 -98.99 -56.11 47.43
N GLY A 251 -98.95 -55.25 46.42
CA GLY A 251 -100.12 -54.79 45.69
C GLY A 251 -100.83 -55.94 44.98
N VAL A 252 -100.08 -56.82 44.33
CA VAL A 252 -100.61 -58.05 43.71
C VAL A 252 -101.20 -58.97 44.77
N CYS A 253 -100.54 -59.20 45.92
CA CYS A 253 -101.07 -60.01 47.01
C CYS A 253 -102.32 -59.40 47.65
N ALA A 254 -102.40 -58.07 47.80
CA ALA A 254 -103.55 -57.37 48.32
C ALA A 254 -104.75 -57.48 47.36
N LEU A 255 -104.52 -57.23 46.06
CA LEU A 255 -105.51 -57.46 45.01
C LEU A 255 -105.97 -58.91 44.98
N ASN A 256 -105.06 -59.88 45.17
CA ASN A 256 -105.42 -61.29 45.22
C ASN A 256 -106.24 -61.61 46.49
N LYS A 257 -105.91 -61.01 47.63
CA LYS A 257 -106.66 -61.16 48.88
C LYS A 257 -108.05 -60.56 48.76
N GLU A 258 -108.19 -59.38 48.15
CA GLU A 258 -109.47 -58.74 47.85
C GLU A 258 -110.28 -59.56 46.85
N ALA A 259 -109.66 -60.06 45.77
CA ALA A 259 -110.32 -60.95 44.81
C ALA A 259 -110.81 -62.25 45.48
N VAL A 260 -110.03 -62.84 46.40
CA VAL A 260 -110.43 -64.02 47.18
C VAL A 260 -111.54 -63.67 48.18
N GLN A 261 -111.52 -62.50 48.83
CA GLN A 261 -112.61 -62.06 49.71
C GLN A 261 -113.91 -61.81 48.94
N VAL A 262 -113.84 -61.22 47.74
CA VAL A 262 -114.99 -61.03 46.84
C VAL A 262 -115.53 -62.38 46.35
N LEU A 263 -114.66 -63.33 46.00
CA LEU A 263 -115.07 -64.68 45.57
C LEU A 263 -115.60 -65.56 46.71
N ARG A 264 -115.16 -65.33 47.96
CA ARG A 264 -115.59 -66.15 49.11
C ARG A 264 -116.94 -65.76 49.71
N GLY A 265 -117.54 -64.63 49.31
CA GLY A 265 -118.87 -64.24 49.78
C GLY A 265 -118.87 -63.87 51.26
N ALA A 266 -119.19 -62.61 51.56
CA ALA A 266 -119.20 -62.05 52.90
C ALA A 266 -120.25 -62.72 53.81
N GLN A 267 -119.80 -63.40 54.86
CA GLN A 267 -120.56 -63.52 56.11
C GLN A 267 -119.84 -62.71 57.19
N THR A 268 -120.46 -61.58 57.49
CA THR A 268 -120.16 -60.56 58.47
C THR A 268 -120.35 -61.08 59.90
N VAL A 269 -119.35 -60.93 60.77
CA VAL A 269 -119.56 -60.73 62.21
C VAL A 269 -118.50 -59.74 62.70
N GLU A 270 -119.01 -58.64 63.25
CA GLU A 270 -118.34 -57.54 63.93
C GLU A 270 -117.93 -57.94 65.35
N GLU A 271 -116.86 -57.32 65.87
CA GLU A 271 -116.59 -56.95 67.29
C GLU A 271 -115.07 -56.71 67.42
N GLU A 272 -114.61 -55.46 67.42
CA GLU A 272 -114.43 -54.57 68.58
C GLU A 272 -113.04 -54.70 69.24
N VAL A 273 -112.58 -53.56 69.79
CA VAL A 273 -111.59 -53.38 70.88
C VAL A 273 -110.18 -52.86 70.54
N GLU A 274 -109.99 -51.60 70.96
CA GLU A 274 -108.79 -50.87 71.47
C GLU A 274 -107.62 -50.50 70.53
N GLU A 275 -107.29 -49.21 70.29
CA GLU A 275 -106.88 -48.11 71.20
C GLU A 275 -105.37 -48.15 71.56
N SER A 276 -104.56 -47.29 70.91
CA SER A 276 -103.48 -46.52 71.56
C SER A 276 -102.65 -45.68 70.57
N LYS A 277 -102.91 -44.36 70.59
CA LYS A 277 -101.95 -43.24 70.68
C LYS A 277 -100.72 -43.20 69.76
N GLY A 278 -100.64 -42.15 68.94
CA GLY A 278 -99.38 -41.68 68.36
C GLY A 278 -99.56 -40.56 67.33
N VAL A 279 -99.57 -39.32 67.81
CA VAL A 279 -99.88 -38.05 67.12
C VAL A 279 -98.89 -37.68 65.98
N PRO A 280 -99.33 -36.88 64.98
CA PRO A 280 -98.67 -36.57 63.68
C PRO A 280 -97.79 -35.29 63.84
N PRO A 281 -97.34 -34.46 62.84
CA PRO A 281 -97.85 -34.26 61.47
C PRO A 281 -96.81 -33.75 60.42
N ARG A 282 -97.36 -33.28 59.28
CA ARG A 282 -96.87 -32.23 58.35
C ARG A 282 -96.20 -32.73 57.08
N LEU A 283 -96.88 -32.59 55.93
CA LEU A 283 -97.16 -31.32 55.20
C LEU A 283 -95.87 -30.64 54.75
N TYR A 284 -95.54 -30.82 53.47
CA TYR A 284 -95.52 -29.77 52.43
C TYR A 284 -94.89 -30.40 51.18
N ASP A 285 -95.66 -30.68 50.12
CA ASP A 285 -96.18 -29.71 49.14
C ASP A 285 -94.99 -28.96 48.51
N ALA A 286 -94.47 -29.50 47.40
CA ALA A 286 -94.83 -29.11 46.05
C ALA A 286 -94.37 -27.70 45.71
N ARG A 287 -94.20 -27.49 44.40
CA ARG A 287 -93.80 -26.23 43.78
C ARG A 287 -92.31 -25.96 44.04
N THR A 288 -91.52 -25.60 43.06
CA THR A 288 -91.84 -24.90 41.83
C THR A 288 -90.55 -24.95 41.03
N VAL A 289 -90.61 -25.32 39.76
CA VAL A 289 -90.58 -24.31 38.70
C VAL A 289 -89.32 -23.43 38.82
N ARG A 290 -88.29 -23.78 38.05
CA ARG A 290 -87.73 -22.88 37.04
C ARG A 290 -86.65 -23.58 36.21
N LEU A 291 -87.10 -24.11 35.07
CA LEU A 291 -86.52 -23.79 33.75
C LEU A 291 -86.17 -22.29 33.66
N PRO A 292 -85.53 -21.80 32.59
CA PRO A 292 -84.45 -22.31 31.74
C PRO A 292 -83.39 -21.19 31.54
N SER A 293 -82.29 -21.45 30.82
CA SER A 293 -81.68 -20.46 29.91
C SER A 293 -80.36 -21.04 29.39
N ALA A 294 -80.26 -21.48 28.14
CA ALA A 294 -80.34 -20.65 26.93
C ALA A 294 -79.34 -19.49 26.95
N ARG A 295 -78.67 -19.32 25.80
CA ARG A 295 -77.80 -18.19 25.42
C ARG A 295 -76.42 -18.23 26.06
N THR A 296 -75.33 -18.07 25.34
CA THR A 296 -75.08 -17.48 24.01
C THR A 296 -73.63 -17.85 23.69
N SER A 297 -73.38 -18.62 22.63
CA SER A 297 -72.85 -18.07 21.37
C SER A 297 -71.78 -17.01 21.60
N HIS A 298 -70.52 -17.31 21.26
CA HIS A 298 -69.70 -16.52 20.34
C HIS A 298 -68.50 -17.37 19.91
N THR A 299 -68.75 -18.23 18.93
CA THR A 299 -67.82 -18.44 17.83
C THR A 299 -67.55 -17.10 17.14
N PRO A 300 -66.30 -16.72 16.91
CA PRO A 300 -65.94 -15.95 15.74
C PRO A 300 -65.26 -16.91 14.76
N SER A 301 -66.06 -17.45 13.83
CA SER A 301 -65.55 -17.63 12.47
C SER A 301 -65.34 -16.22 11.92
N THR A 302 -64.10 -15.77 11.81
CA THR A 302 -63.76 -14.73 10.86
C THR A 302 -62.37 -15.01 10.33
N THR A 303 -62.37 -15.73 9.21
CA THR A 303 -61.50 -15.51 8.07
C THR A 303 -61.46 -14.02 7.74
N ALA A 304 -60.55 -13.27 8.35
CA ALA A 304 -60.20 -11.92 7.93
C ALA A 304 -58.84 -11.98 7.22
N ARG A 305 -58.89 -12.10 5.89
CA ARG A 305 -57.94 -11.42 5.02
C ARG A 305 -57.94 -9.95 5.42
N PHE A 306 -56.81 -9.45 5.92
CA PHE A 306 -56.47 -8.03 5.99
C PHE A 306 -54.96 -8.02 5.72
N GLU A 307 -54.53 -7.89 4.46
CA GLU A 307 -54.27 -6.62 3.78
C GLU A 307 -53.49 -5.66 4.68
N GLY A 308 -52.20 -5.51 4.36
CA GLY A 308 -51.24 -4.73 5.14
C GLY A 308 -51.53 -3.22 5.11
N PRO A 309 -51.18 -2.49 6.17
CA PRO A 309 -50.98 -1.06 6.09
C PRO A 309 -49.59 -0.74 5.53
N PRO A 310 -49.43 0.43 4.89
CA PRO A 310 -48.50 0.65 3.81
C PRO A 310 -47.06 0.81 4.30
N ILE A 311 -46.18 0.35 3.42
CA ILE A 311 -44.81 0.82 3.23
C ILE A 311 -44.77 2.34 3.47
N GLN A 312 -44.31 2.77 4.65
CA GLN A 312 -43.73 4.11 4.79
C GLN A 312 -42.29 4.05 4.30
N LYS A 313 -42.16 4.32 3.00
CA LYS A 313 -41.00 4.92 2.35
C LYS A 313 -40.72 6.27 3.02
N THR A 314 -39.62 6.37 3.78
CA THR A 314 -38.92 7.60 4.14
C THR A 314 -37.72 7.14 4.99
N THR A 315 -36.46 7.37 4.67
CA THR A 315 -35.87 8.28 3.69
C THR A 315 -34.46 7.76 3.44
N THR A 316 -34.12 7.65 2.16
CA THR A 316 -32.76 7.65 1.66
C THR A 316 -32.02 8.89 2.17
N ALA A 317 -30.93 8.69 2.91
CA ALA A 317 -29.80 9.62 3.05
C ALA A 317 -28.64 8.73 3.54
N THR A 318 -27.76 8.20 2.69
CA THR A 318 -26.78 8.92 1.86
C THR A 318 -26.26 10.16 2.57
N THR A 319 -25.28 9.96 3.45
CA THR A 319 -24.21 10.87 3.90
C THR A 319 -23.71 10.29 5.21
N ALA A 320 -22.44 10.16 5.54
CA ALA A 320 -21.16 10.31 4.89
C ALA A 320 -20.16 9.76 5.91
N PRO A 321 -18.96 9.32 5.51
CA PRO A 321 -17.91 8.96 6.45
C PRO A 321 -17.31 10.24 7.03
N ALA A 322 -17.50 10.50 8.32
CA ALA A 322 -16.76 11.54 9.04
C ALA A 322 -16.52 11.00 10.46
N ALA A 323 -15.32 10.53 10.82
CA ALA A 323 -14.12 11.33 10.98
C ALA A 323 -14.36 12.55 11.88
N THR A 324 -14.28 12.34 13.18
CA THR A 324 -13.93 13.35 14.19
C THR A 324 -13.22 12.57 15.30
N ALA A 325 -11.89 12.40 15.29
CA ALA A 325 -10.85 13.40 15.43
C ALA A 325 -11.00 14.23 16.72
N THR A 326 -10.34 13.77 17.77
CA THR A 326 -9.67 14.58 18.81
C THR A 326 -8.46 13.72 19.19
N ILE A 327 -7.33 13.73 18.47
CA ILE A 327 -6.38 14.83 18.25
C ILE A 327 -6.15 15.61 19.55
N THR A 328 -5.05 15.23 20.20
CA THR A 328 -4.02 16.09 20.82
C THR A 328 -4.34 17.58 20.92
N PRO A 329 -4.01 18.21 22.06
CA PRO A 329 -2.86 19.12 22.01
C PRO A 329 -2.01 18.91 23.27
N ILE A 330 -0.69 19.04 23.25
CA ILE A 330 -0.03 20.32 23.19
C ILE A 330 1.41 20.04 22.69
N GLY A 331 1.67 20.39 21.43
CA GLY A 331 2.91 21.13 21.14
C GLY A 331 2.71 22.58 21.55
N PRO A 332 3.79 23.32 21.78
CA PRO A 332 4.03 24.49 20.91
C PRO A 332 5.54 24.62 20.61
N VAL A 333 6.06 25.29 19.58
CA VAL A 333 5.57 26.22 18.56
C VAL A 333 6.81 26.57 17.70
N CYS A 334 6.57 27.32 16.62
CA CYS A 334 7.48 27.96 15.68
C CYS A 334 7.98 27.11 14.51
N SER A 335 7.44 27.27 13.28
CA SER A 335 7.55 28.46 12.38
C SER A 335 8.98 28.58 11.85
N GLN A 336 9.30 28.79 10.58
CA GLN A 336 8.60 29.46 9.48
C GLN A 336 9.45 29.23 8.19
N GLU A 337 8.85 29.45 7.02
CA GLU A 337 9.50 29.83 5.72
C GLU A 337 10.24 28.72 4.93
N GLY A 338 9.85 28.30 3.71
CA GLY A 338 8.98 28.91 2.71
C GLY A 338 9.79 29.48 1.55
N TYR A 339 10.24 28.65 0.60
CA TYR A 339 10.65 29.07 -0.75
C TYR A 339 10.28 28.01 -1.80
N SER A 340 9.27 28.36 -2.58
CA SER A 340 8.81 27.73 -3.83
C SER A 340 9.57 28.38 -4.99
N TYR A 341 10.05 27.58 -5.94
CA TYR A 341 10.42 28.07 -7.28
C TYR A 341 9.82 27.15 -8.35
N GLN A 342 8.67 27.59 -8.85
CA GLN A 342 8.24 27.43 -10.23
C GLN A 342 9.29 28.05 -11.16
N TYR A 343 9.50 27.50 -12.36
CA TYR A 343 9.20 28.17 -13.65
C TYR A 343 9.72 27.33 -14.85
N THR A 344 8.78 27.02 -15.76
CA THR A 344 8.85 27.13 -17.25
C THR A 344 10.14 26.73 -17.99
N GLY A 345 10.14 26.00 -19.11
CA GLY A 345 9.07 25.58 -20.01
C GLY A 345 9.65 25.23 -21.39
N VAL A 346 9.02 24.24 -22.06
CA VAL A 346 8.83 24.13 -23.54
C VAL A 346 10.07 23.78 -24.41
N PRO A 347 9.98 23.05 -25.56
CA PRO A 347 8.92 22.18 -26.11
C PRO A 347 9.38 20.75 -26.56
N GLN A 348 8.43 19.81 -26.53
CA GLN A 348 7.99 18.99 -27.68
C GLN A 348 9.05 18.27 -28.56
N GLN A 349 9.22 16.96 -28.38
CA GLN A 349 9.17 16.02 -29.52
C GLN A 349 9.05 14.54 -29.10
N ALA A 350 8.12 13.86 -29.78
CA ALA A 350 8.08 12.42 -30.04
C ALA A 350 7.94 11.44 -28.85
N SER A 351 6.67 11.19 -28.50
CA SER A 351 6.08 9.87 -28.26
C SER A 351 7.04 8.68 -28.16
N SER A 352 7.57 8.42 -26.97
CA SER A 352 8.27 7.17 -26.65
C SER A 352 7.45 6.43 -25.59
N GLN A 353 6.95 5.27 -26.01
CA GLN A 353 6.10 4.36 -25.24
C GLN A 353 6.74 4.04 -23.89
N ALA A 354 5.98 4.23 -22.82
CA ALA A 354 6.39 3.91 -21.46
C ALA A 354 6.59 2.40 -21.31
N THR A 355 7.84 1.98 -21.46
CA THR A 355 8.28 0.61 -21.27
C THR A 355 8.17 0.25 -19.79
N CYS A 356 7.44 -0.82 -19.47
CA CYS A 356 7.39 -1.37 -18.13
C CYS A 356 8.82 -1.78 -17.71
N PRO A 357 9.36 -1.34 -16.57
CA PRO A 357 10.72 -1.66 -16.14
C PRO A 357 10.95 -3.17 -15.87
N VAL A 358 9.91 -3.98 -15.99
CA VAL A 358 9.94 -5.44 -15.79
C VAL A 358 9.78 -6.22 -17.10
N HIS A 359 9.18 -5.62 -18.14
CA HIS A 359 8.93 -6.29 -19.42
C HIS A 359 9.16 -5.30 -20.57
N HIS A 360 10.26 -5.47 -21.30
CA HIS A 360 10.67 -4.64 -22.44
C HIS A 360 9.85 -4.87 -23.73
N PHE A 361 8.62 -5.40 -23.63
CA PHE A 361 7.77 -5.69 -24.79
C PHE A 361 6.31 -5.32 -24.51
N CYS A 362 5.76 -4.39 -25.29
CA CYS A 362 4.38 -3.91 -25.18
C CYS A 362 3.57 -4.43 -26.40
N PRO A 363 2.76 -5.49 -26.27
CA PRO A 363 1.84 -5.90 -27.33
C PRO A 363 0.67 -4.90 -27.46
N PRO A 364 0.17 -4.61 -28.67
CA PRO A 364 -0.88 -3.62 -28.88
C PRO A 364 -2.25 -4.19 -28.43
N GLY A 365 -2.69 -3.81 -27.23
CA GLY A 365 -4.01 -4.18 -26.70
C GLY A 365 -4.33 -3.45 -25.39
N PRO A 366 -5.62 -3.30 -25.02
CA PRO A 366 -6.02 -2.69 -23.76
C PRO A 366 -5.41 -3.45 -22.57
N PRO A 367 -5.07 -2.78 -21.46
CA PRO A 367 -4.36 -3.37 -20.32
C PRO A 367 -5.16 -4.52 -19.71
N CYS A 368 -4.89 -5.74 -20.18
CA CYS A 368 -5.44 -6.96 -19.64
C CYS A 368 -4.64 -7.33 -18.39
N HIS A 369 -5.32 -7.46 -17.26
CA HIS A 369 -4.74 -8.12 -16.10
C HIS A 369 -4.53 -9.59 -16.48
N VAL A 370 -3.30 -10.09 -16.33
CA VAL A 370 -2.97 -11.50 -16.57
C VAL A 370 -3.54 -12.31 -15.41
N CYS A 371 -4.80 -12.74 -15.51
CA CYS A 371 -5.36 -13.71 -14.59
C CYS A 371 -5.21 -15.11 -15.18
N TYR A 372 -4.51 -15.99 -14.46
CA TYR A 372 -4.21 -17.37 -14.84
C TYR A 372 -5.44 -18.29 -15.00
N ALA A 373 -6.64 -17.76 -14.82
CA ALA A 373 -7.88 -18.49 -14.95
C ALA A 373 -8.97 -17.55 -15.51
N PRO A 374 -8.99 -17.32 -16.84
CA PRO A 374 -9.90 -16.37 -17.48
C PRO A 374 -11.39 -16.66 -17.20
N ASP A 375 -11.73 -17.94 -16.99
CA ASP A 375 -13.10 -18.39 -16.75
C ASP A 375 -13.53 -18.31 -15.27
N THR A 376 -12.60 -18.04 -14.35
CA THR A 376 -12.88 -17.96 -12.90
C THR A 376 -12.51 -16.60 -12.29
N CYS A 377 -11.92 -15.70 -13.07
CA CYS A 377 -11.55 -14.39 -12.58
C CYS A 377 -12.79 -13.54 -12.29
N ALA A 378 -13.02 -13.26 -11.00
CA ALA A 378 -14.11 -12.41 -10.53
C ALA A 378 -14.15 -11.00 -11.16
N TYR A 379 -13.04 -10.56 -11.78
CA TYR A 379 -12.93 -9.26 -12.45
C TYR A 379 -13.23 -9.30 -13.96
N ASN A 380 -13.42 -10.50 -14.55
CA ASN A 380 -13.57 -10.68 -16.00
C ASN A 380 -14.92 -11.28 -16.43
N VAL A 381 -15.82 -11.60 -15.50
CA VAL A 381 -17.14 -12.16 -15.81
C VAL A 381 -18.14 -11.01 -15.99
N ARG A 382 -18.57 -10.80 -17.23
CA ARG A 382 -19.78 -10.02 -17.56
C ARG A 382 -20.92 -10.50 -16.67
N SER A 383 -21.52 -9.59 -15.90
CA SER A 383 -22.65 -9.89 -15.01
C SER A 383 -23.82 -10.49 -15.79
N SER A 384 -23.89 -11.83 -15.83
CA SER A 384 -25.04 -12.56 -16.33
C SER A 384 -26.11 -12.66 -15.22
N PRO A 385 -27.40 -12.52 -15.55
CA PRO A 385 -28.47 -12.58 -14.56
C PRO A 385 -28.60 -14.01 -14.01
N HIS A 386 -28.31 -14.20 -12.72
CA HIS A 386 -28.53 -15.47 -12.03
C HIS A 386 -30.03 -15.82 -12.04
N GLN A 387 -30.39 -16.87 -12.79
CA GLN A 387 -31.68 -17.53 -12.70
C GLN A 387 -31.67 -18.41 -11.43
N PRO A 388 -32.62 -18.27 -10.48
CA PRO A 388 -32.67 -19.11 -9.29
C PRO A 388 -33.04 -20.55 -9.68
N PHE A 389 -32.28 -21.54 -9.22
CA PHE A 389 -32.66 -22.95 -9.32
C PHE A 389 -33.72 -23.25 -8.25
N VAL A 390 -34.79 -23.95 -8.63
CA VAL A 390 -35.87 -24.37 -7.73
C VAL A 390 -35.53 -25.73 -7.16
N VAL A 391 -35.36 -25.82 -5.84
CA VAL A 391 -35.27 -27.10 -5.12
C VAL A 391 -36.69 -27.55 -4.81
N SER A 392 -37.19 -28.57 -5.53
CA SER A 392 -38.46 -29.23 -5.20
C SER A 392 -38.25 -30.21 -4.05
N VAL A 393 -38.83 -29.91 -2.88
CA VAL A 393 -38.87 -30.80 -1.72
C VAL A 393 -40.25 -31.43 -1.65
N ASP A 394 -40.32 -32.75 -1.49
CA ASP A 394 -41.57 -33.49 -1.31
C ASP A 394 -42.30 -33.00 -0.04
N PRO A 395 -43.51 -32.40 -0.16
CA PRO A 395 -44.25 -31.85 0.98
C PRO A 395 -44.63 -32.90 2.02
N SER A 396 -44.61 -34.20 1.68
CA SER A 396 -44.89 -35.28 2.61
C SER A 396 -43.66 -35.69 3.46
N ALA A 397 -42.44 -35.40 2.99
CA ALA A 397 -41.20 -35.66 3.70
C ALA A 397 -40.78 -34.52 4.65
N VAL A 398 -41.39 -33.35 4.51
CA VAL A 398 -41.21 -32.21 5.41
C VAL A 398 -42.10 -32.44 6.63
N ARG A 399 -41.49 -32.89 7.75
CA ARG A 399 -42.14 -32.83 9.07
C ARG A 399 -42.69 -31.41 9.26
N SER A 400 -44.01 -31.27 9.26
CA SER A 400 -44.71 -30.04 9.64
C SER A 400 -44.19 -29.62 11.01
N TYR A 401 -43.32 -28.60 11.04
CA TYR A 401 -43.01 -27.83 12.25
C TYR A 401 -44.22 -26.91 12.52
N GLY A 402 -45.40 -27.51 12.72
CA GLY A 402 -46.68 -26.80 12.72
C GLY A 402 -47.70 -27.39 13.70
N ASP A 403 -47.76 -28.71 13.85
CA ASP A 403 -48.74 -29.37 14.73
C ASP A 403 -48.22 -29.58 16.14
N THR A 404 -47.60 -28.55 16.72
CA THR A 404 -47.38 -28.53 18.18
C THR A 404 -48.68 -28.10 18.83
N PRO A 405 -49.32 -28.92 19.69
CA PRO A 405 -50.56 -28.53 20.36
C PRO A 405 -50.37 -27.21 21.12
N ALA A 406 -51.39 -26.35 21.05
CA ALA A 406 -51.36 -24.97 21.52
C ALA A 406 -50.99 -24.79 23.01
N SER A 407 -50.89 -25.86 23.79
CA SER A 407 -50.47 -25.85 25.19
C SER A 407 -48.97 -25.67 25.41
N GLN A 408 -48.12 -25.79 24.38
CA GLN A 408 -46.65 -25.73 24.53
C GLN A 408 -45.99 -24.48 23.92
N ARG A 409 -46.74 -23.44 23.50
CA ARG A 409 -46.13 -22.17 23.09
C ARG A 409 -45.86 -21.27 24.31
N PRO A 410 -44.59 -20.96 24.65
CA PRO A 410 -44.29 -20.01 25.71
C PRO A 410 -44.81 -18.62 25.30
N PRO A 411 -45.50 -17.89 26.19
CA PRO A 411 -46.05 -16.57 25.88
C PRO A 411 -44.92 -15.59 25.54
N HIS A 412 -44.93 -15.08 24.31
CA HIS A 412 -44.12 -13.95 23.88
C HIS A 412 -44.55 -12.72 24.70
N VAL A 413 -43.87 -12.46 25.82
CA VAL A 413 -44.06 -11.21 26.58
C VAL A 413 -43.37 -10.09 25.81
N ALA A 414 -44.20 -9.30 25.14
CA ALA A 414 -43.85 -8.08 24.44
C ALA A 414 -43.10 -7.13 25.38
N ARG A 415 -41.85 -6.83 25.03
CA ARG A 415 -41.04 -5.82 25.69
C ARG A 415 -41.42 -4.46 25.10
N ARG A 416 -42.22 -3.66 25.82
CA ARG A 416 -42.43 -2.24 25.50
C ARG A 416 -41.99 -1.34 26.67
N PRO A 417 -41.60 -0.09 26.37
CA PRO A 417 -40.49 0.59 27.04
C PRO A 417 -40.95 1.82 27.84
N GLY A 418 -40.16 2.21 28.84
CA GLY A 418 -40.30 3.51 29.51
C GLY A 418 -39.36 3.54 30.70
N ARG A 419 -38.36 4.43 30.72
CA ARG A 419 -38.45 5.78 31.33
C ARG A 419 -38.74 5.66 32.83
N THR A 420 -37.96 6.20 33.76
CA THR A 420 -37.25 7.49 33.75
C THR A 420 -36.38 7.57 35.02
N GLU A 421 -35.27 8.32 34.92
CA GLU A 421 -34.71 9.27 35.93
C GLU A 421 -34.40 8.79 37.37
N ARG A 422 -33.10 8.65 37.72
CA ARG A 422 -32.22 9.62 38.46
C ARG A 422 -32.35 9.48 40.00
N PRO A 423 -31.43 10.04 40.85
CA PRO A 423 -30.14 10.70 40.59
C PRO A 423 -28.94 10.13 41.42
N ARG A 424 -27.72 10.51 41.01
CA ARG A 424 -26.46 10.37 41.77
C ARG A 424 -26.43 11.32 42.97
N VAL A 425 -25.88 10.86 44.08
CA VAL A 425 -25.22 11.71 45.09
C VAL A 425 -23.81 11.18 45.34
N SER A 426 -22.90 12.13 45.38
CA SER A 426 -21.45 12.08 45.48
C SER A 426 -20.96 11.69 46.87
N ARG A 427 -19.79 11.05 46.93
CA ARG A 427 -18.79 11.32 47.95
C ARG A 427 -17.41 11.33 47.30
#